data_AF-A0AAD4T9L1-F1
#
_entry.id   AF-A0AAD4T9L1-F1
#
_cell.length_a   1.000
_cell.length_b   1.000
_cell.length_c   1.000
_cell.angle_alpha   90.00
_cell.angle_beta   90.00
_cell.angle_gamma   90.00
#
_symmetry.space_group_name_H-M   'P 1'
#
loop_
_entity.id
_entity.type
_entity.pdbx_description
1 polymer ?
#
loop_
_entity_poly.entity_id
_entity_poly.type
_entity_poly.pdbx_seq_one_letter_code
_entity_poly.pdbx_strand_id
1 'polypeptide(L)'
;MTGHWWLSIEKEAIGYWPNVLFTNMRHYALDVKFGGVAGALHEGPSPPMGNGHFPTEDNDFTNAGFMTEMKVFNETGDPVYFDLTRTGTEQDQSKNCYNLTYYFSEQQNYNYIEYGGPGGSSCISDSGQLVGILVNLLYNST
;
A
#
# COMPACT_ATOMS: atom_id res chain seq x y z
N MET A 1 -14.67 19.57 8.33
CA MET A 1 -14.63 18.18 8.86
C MET A 1 -14.24 18.22 10.34
N THR A 2 -14.75 17.29 11.16
CA THR A 2 -14.47 17.22 12.61
C THR A 2 -13.12 16.56 12.95
N GLY A 3 -12.46 15.96 11.94
CA GLY A 3 -11.16 15.29 12.09
C GLY A 3 -11.21 13.94 12.80
N HIS A 4 -12.41 13.43 13.10
CA HIS A 4 -12.59 12.08 13.63
C HIS A 4 -12.33 11.02 12.56
N TRP A 5 -11.77 9.89 12.98
CA TRP A 5 -11.41 8.79 12.11
C TRP A 5 -12.36 7.61 12.26
N TRP A 6 -12.67 6.97 11.15
CA TRP A 6 -13.60 5.86 11.06
C TRP A 6 -12.99 4.79 10.18
N LEU A 7 -13.17 3.53 10.55
CA LEU A 7 -12.98 2.40 9.66
C LEU A 7 -14.35 1.86 9.33
N SER A 8 -14.68 1.77 8.05
CA SER A 8 -15.90 1.15 7.56
C SER A 8 -15.59 0.13 6.47
N ILE A 9 -16.31 -0.98 6.47
CA ILE A 9 -16.39 -1.86 5.31
C ILE A 9 -17.81 -1.68 4.75
N GLU A 10 -17.87 -1.37 3.46
CA GLU A 10 -19.11 -0.97 2.79
C GLU A 10 -19.79 0.20 3.52
N LYS A 11 -20.94 -0.06 4.17
CA LYS A 11 -21.72 0.92 4.93
C LYS A 11 -21.71 0.65 6.42
N GLU A 12 -20.94 -0.34 6.87
CA GLU A 12 -20.87 -0.74 8.26
C GLU A 12 -19.63 -0.15 8.93
N ALA A 13 -19.84 0.60 10.01
CA ALA A 13 -18.74 1.15 10.80
C ALA A 13 -18.15 0.05 11.70
N ILE A 14 -16.87 -0.25 11.50
CA ILE A 14 -16.11 -1.25 12.25
C ILE A 14 -15.38 -0.60 13.42
N GLY A 15 -14.92 0.64 13.25
CA GLY A 15 -14.11 1.31 14.26
C GLY A 15 -14.24 2.84 14.21
N TYR A 16 -13.97 3.46 15.35
CA TYR A 16 -14.01 4.90 15.54
C TYR A 16 -12.85 5.34 16.43
N TRP A 17 -12.17 6.41 16.02
CA TRP A 17 -11.09 7.03 16.78
C TRP A 17 -11.33 8.55 16.86
N PRO A 18 -11.57 9.07 18.09
CA PRO A 18 -11.61 10.51 18.33
C PRO A 18 -10.33 11.21 17.88
N ASN A 19 -10.45 12.43 17.37
CA ASN A 19 -9.31 13.19 16.87
C ASN A 19 -8.29 13.51 17.98
N VAL A 20 -8.76 13.66 19.22
CA VAL A 20 -7.93 13.93 20.40
C VAL A 20 -6.85 12.87 20.65
N LEU A 21 -7.03 11.65 20.13
CA LEU A 21 -6.05 10.57 20.22
C LEU A 21 -4.81 10.82 19.33
N PHE A 22 -4.94 11.65 18.30
CA PHE A 22 -3.87 11.94 17.37
C PHE A 22 -3.23 13.29 17.68
N THR A 23 -1.91 13.38 17.48
CA THR A 23 -1.18 14.66 17.49
C THR A 23 -1.14 15.26 16.09
N ASN A 24 -0.72 14.46 15.11
CA ASN A 24 -0.44 14.91 13.75
C ASN A 24 -1.60 14.69 12.76
N MET A 25 -2.69 14.02 13.16
CA MET A 25 -3.84 13.71 12.30
C MET A 25 -5.17 14.19 12.90
N ARG A 26 -5.14 15.28 13.68
CA ARG A 26 -6.35 15.80 14.35
C ARG A 26 -7.40 16.36 13.40
N HIS A 27 -6.98 16.77 12.21
CA HIS A 27 -7.82 17.52 11.27
C HIS A 27 -7.89 16.83 9.91
N TYR A 28 -6.76 16.34 9.40
CA TYR A 28 -6.61 15.66 8.12
C TYR A 28 -5.46 14.64 8.18
N ALA A 29 -5.40 13.72 7.22
CA ALA A 29 -4.23 12.85 7.04
C ALA A 29 -3.07 13.69 6.50
N LEU A 30 -1.88 13.54 7.08
CA LEU A 30 -0.66 14.12 6.49
C LEU A 30 -0.11 13.25 5.37
N ASP A 31 -0.16 11.94 5.60
CA ASP A 31 0.27 10.91 4.68
C ASP A 31 -0.78 9.80 4.65
N VAL A 32 -1.11 9.32 3.46
CA VAL A 32 -1.78 8.03 3.26
C VAL A 32 -0.73 7.04 2.79
N LYS A 33 -0.86 5.77 3.16
CA LYS A 33 0.05 4.68 2.76
C LYS A 33 -0.78 3.45 2.40
N PHE A 34 -0.58 2.90 1.21
CA PHE A 34 -1.23 1.66 0.73
C PHE A 34 -0.18 0.57 0.59
N GLY A 35 -0.30 -0.52 1.36
CA GLY A 35 0.65 -1.63 1.28
C GLY A 35 0.24 -2.88 2.07
N GLY A 36 1.23 -3.73 2.36
CA GLY A 36 1.01 -4.99 3.05
C GLY A 36 2.30 -5.49 3.70
N VAL A 37 2.29 -6.75 4.15
CA VAL A 37 3.48 -7.40 4.71
C VAL A 37 3.47 -8.86 4.25
N ALA A 38 4.60 -9.34 3.74
CA ALA A 38 4.85 -10.76 3.51
C ALA A 38 6.20 -11.10 4.12
N GLY A 39 6.20 -11.91 5.18
CA GLY A 39 7.40 -12.21 5.95
C GLY A 39 7.31 -13.55 6.65
N ALA A 40 8.47 -14.09 7.00
CA ALA A 40 8.58 -15.30 7.82
C ALA A 40 8.80 -14.93 9.29
N LEU A 41 8.30 -15.77 10.19
CA LEU A 41 8.73 -15.74 11.58
C LEU A 41 10.15 -16.32 11.64
N HIS A 42 11.10 -15.52 12.15
CA HIS A 42 12.43 -15.98 12.59
C HIS A 42 13.42 -16.42 11.49
N GLU A 43 14.23 -15.51 10.93
CA GLU A 43 15.36 -15.76 9.99
C GLU A 43 15.12 -16.82 8.88
N GLY A 44 13.86 -17.15 8.60
CA GLY A 44 13.45 -18.15 7.65
C GLY A 44 13.34 -17.55 6.25
N PRO A 45 13.22 -18.41 5.21
CA PRO A 45 12.96 -17.94 3.86
C PRO A 45 11.65 -17.15 3.83
N SER A 46 11.68 -15.92 3.33
CA SER A 46 10.46 -15.13 3.19
C SER A 46 9.47 -15.82 2.23
N PRO A 47 8.16 -15.81 2.51
CA PRO A 47 7.15 -16.49 1.68
C PRO A 47 6.97 -15.80 0.32
N PRO A 48 6.32 -16.43 -0.68
CA PRO A 48 5.90 -15.71 -1.88
C PRO A 48 4.92 -14.58 -1.50
N MET A 49 5.04 -13.43 -2.17
CA MET A 49 4.11 -12.31 -2.02
C MET A 49 3.10 -12.30 -3.17
N GLY A 50 1.82 -12.09 -2.83
CA GLY A 50 0.74 -12.20 -3.82
C GLY A 50 0.66 -13.62 -4.38
N ASN A 51 0.85 -13.75 -5.69
CA ASN A 51 0.93 -15.05 -6.37
C ASN A 51 2.37 -15.57 -6.54
N GLY A 52 3.38 -14.87 -6.02
CA GLY A 52 4.79 -15.26 -6.11
C GLY A 52 5.52 -14.78 -7.38
N HIS A 53 4.83 -14.09 -8.29
CA HIS A 53 5.44 -13.52 -9.49
C HIS A 53 5.74 -12.04 -9.30
N PHE A 54 6.74 -11.54 -10.01
CA PHE A 54 7.01 -10.11 -10.07
C PHE A 54 5.97 -9.38 -10.93
N PRO A 55 5.66 -8.11 -10.62
CA PRO A 55 4.88 -7.25 -11.51
C PRO A 55 5.56 -7.12 -12.87
N THR A 56 4.75 -6.99 -13.92
CA THR A 56 5.19 -6.83 -15.32
C THR A 56 4.73 -5.46 -15.83
N GLU A 57 5.50 -4.82 -16.72
CA GLU A 57 5.19 -3.45 -17.18
C GLU A 57 4.05 -3.41 -18.23
N ASP A 58 3.33 -4.51 -18.46
CA ASP A 58 2.41 -4.70 -19.58
C ASP A 58 0.92 -4.49 -19.26
N ASN A 59 0.60 -3.86 -18.11
CA ASN A 59 -0.79 -3.69 -17.61
C ASN A 59 -1.54 -5.03 -17.46
N ASP A 60 -0.84 -6.14 -17.25
CA ASP A 60 -1.45 -7.45 -17.11
C ASP A 60 -1.67 -7.81 -15.63
N PHE A 61 -2.89 -7.50 -15.16
CA PHE A 61 -3.36 -7.82 -13.81
C PHE A 61 -3.44 -9.33 -13.51
N THR A 62 -3.15 -10.22 -14.46
CA THR A 62 -3.13 -11.66 -14.23
C THR A 62 -1.77 -12.17 -13.75
N ASN A 63 -0.70 -11.40 -13.95
CA ASN A 63 0.65 -11.87 -13.72
C ASN A 63 1.12 -11.70 -12.27
N ALA A 64 0.64 -10.70 -11.53
CA ALA A 64 1.05 -10.42 -10.16
C ALA A 64 -0.14 -10.10 -9.24
N GLY A 65 0.10 -9.97 -7.93
CA GLY A 65 -0.90 -9.41 -7.03
C GLY A 65 -1.14 -7.93 -7.35
N PHE A 66 -2.38 -7.46 -7.21
CA PHE A 66 -2.69 -6.07 -7.52
C PHE A 66 -3.67 -5.43 -6.52
N MET A 67 -3.64 -4.10 -6.47
CA MET A 67 -4.65 -3.25 -5.83
C MET A 67 -5.09 -2.21 -6.85
N THR A 68 -6.40 -2.02 -7.00
CA THR A 68 -7.00 -1.08 -7.95
C THR A 68 -7.96 -0.14 -7.25
N GLU A 69 -8.38 0.91 -7.95
CA GLU A 69 -9.43 1.84 -7.51
C GLU A 69 -9.17 2.53 -6.14
N MET A 70 -7.92 2.58 -5.69
CA MET A 70 -7.55 3.25 -4.45
C MET A 70 -7.76 4.75 -4.55
N LYS A 71 -8.56 5.30 -3.64
CA LYS A 71 -8.91 6.72 -3.59
C LYS A 71 -8.63 7.31 -2.22
N VAL A 72 -8.43 8.61 -2.20
CA VAL A 72 -8.35 9.44 -1.01
C VAL A 72 -9.45 10.49 -1.08
N PHE A 73 -9.90 10.98 0.08
CA PHE A 73 -10.81 12.12 0.11
C PHE A 73 -10.00 13.40 0.12
N ASN A 74 -10.26 14.29 -0.84
CA ASN A 74 -9.64 15.61 -0.87
C ASN A 74 -10.27 16.55 0.17
N GLU A 75 -9.81 17.80 0.21
CA GLU A 75 -10.29 18.85 1.10
C GLU A 75 -11.78 19.22 0.92
N THR A 76 -12.36 18.96 -0.25
CA THR A 76 -13.80 19.15 -0.52
C THR A 76 -14.65 17.95 -0.09
N GLY A 77 -14.01 16.85 0.31
CA GLY A 77 -14.68 15.60 0.69
C GLY A 77 -15.04 14.71 -0.50
N ASP A 78 -14.45 14.94 -1.66
CA ASP A 78 -14.64 14.15 -2.86
C ASP A 78 -13.59 13.04 -2.96
N PRO A 79 -13.98 11.81 -3.35
CA PRO A 79 -13.03 10.72 -3.54
C PRO A 79 -12.25 10.93 -4.85
N VAL A 80 -10.95 11.13 -4.73
CA VAL A 80 -10.02 11.36 -5.84
C VAL A 80 -8.96 10.26 -5.89
N TYR A 81 -8.45 9.95 -7.09
CA TYR A 81 -7.26 9.11 -7.22
C TYR A 81 -6.03 9.85 -6.69
N PHE A 82 -5.08 9.10 -6.12
CA PHE A 82 -3.84 9.67 -5.62
C PHE A 82 -2.95 10.14 -6.80
N ASP A 83 -2.20 11.22 -6.58
CA ASP A 83 -1.30 11.77 -7.59
C ASP A 83 0.00 10.94 -7.65
N LEU A 84 0.19 10.21 -8.75
CA LEU A 84 1.38 9.36 -8.96
C LEU A 84 2.69 10.16 -8.97
N THR A 85 2.65 11.46 -9.34
CA THR A 85 3.85 12.32 -9.37
C THR A 85 4.32 12.69 -7.97
N ARG A 86 3.43 12.62 -6.98
CA ARG A 86 3.69 12.91 -5.57
C ARG A 86 3.83 11.65 -4.72
N THR A 87 3.81 10.48 -5.37
CA THR A 87 3.83 9.18 -4.72
C THR A 87 5.26 8.68 -4.58
N GLY A 88 5.66 8.38 -3.34
CA GLY A 88 6.91 7.69 -3.02
C GLY A 88 6.72 6.17 -2.91
N THR A 89 7.81 5.41 -2.95
CA THR A 89 7.80 3.99 -2.59
C THR A 89 8.86 3.73 -1.54
N GLU A 90 8.50 2.98 -0.51
CA GLU A 90 9.41 2.45 0.50
C GLU A 90 9.36 0.92 0.37
N GLN A 91 10.51 0.25 0.49
CA GLN A 91 10.61 -1.21 0.46
C GLN A 91 11.72 -1.62 1.42
N ASP A 92 11.38 -2.50 2.38
CA ASP A 92 12.34 -2.94 3.40
C ASP A 92 13.24 -4.10 2.91
N GLN A 93 12.86 -4.74 1.79
CA GLN A 93 13.56 -5.89 1.21
C GLN A 93 14.07 -5.55 -0.20
N SER A 94 15.07 -6.29 -0.67
CA SER A 94 15.62 -6.16 -2.03
C SER A 94 14.54 -6.37 -3.11
N LYS A 95 14.65 -5.62 -4.21
CA LYS A 95 13.81 -5.80 -5.42
C LYS A 95 13.92 -7.19 -6.05
N ASN A 96 14.98 -7.94 -5.75
CA ASN A 96 15.15 -9.33 -6.18
C ASN A 96 14.30 -10.33 -5.39
N CYS A 97 13.70 -9.89 -4.27
CA CYS A 97 12.83 -10.71 -3.44
C CYS A 97 11.37 -10.41 -3.74
N TYR A 98 11.06 -9.12 -3.72
CA TYR A 98 9.73 -8.59 -3.95
C TYR A 98 9.89 -7.27 -4.70
N ASN A 99 8.99 -7.00 -5.64
CA ASN A 99 8.99 -5.75 -6.40
C ASN A 99 7.56 -5.21 -6.49
N LEU A 100 7.46 -3.93 -6.83
CA LEU A 100 6.18 -3.26 -7.06
C LEU A 100 6.30 -2.29 -8.23
N THR A 101 5.20 -2.10 -8.93
CA THR A 101 5.02 -1.06 -9.93
C THR A 101 3.68 -0.36 -9.69
N TYR A 102 3.56 0.90 -10.11
CA TYR A 102 2.32 1.64 -10.00
C TYR A 102 2.15 2.54 -11.23
N TYR A 103 0.94 2.53 -11.81
CA TYR A 103 0.63 3.27 -13.02
C TYR A 103 -0.81 3.75 -13.02
N PHE A 104 -1.12 4.72 -13.88
CA PHE A 104 -2.48 5.12 -14.20
C PHE A 104 -2.88 4.44 -15.51
N SER A 105 -3.95 3.66 -15.47
CA SER A 105 -4.52 3.07 -16.69
C SER A 105 -5.45 4.09 -17.35
N GLU A 106 -5.07 4.61 -18.52
CA GLU A 106 -5.95 5.47 -19.30
C GLU A 106 -7.21 4.74 -19.78
N GLN A 107 -7.08 3.44 -20.10
CA GLN A 107 -8.19 2.61 -20.56
C GLN A 107 -9.23 2.38 -19.47
N GLN A 108 -8.77 2.09 -18.25
CA GLN A 108 -9.65 1.79 -17.12
C GLN A 108 -10.01 3.02 -16.27
N ASN A 109 -9.32 4.13 -16.49
CA ASN A 109 -9.49 5.40 -15.79
C ASN A 109 -9.33 5.27 -14.26
N TYR A 110 -8.32 4.51 -13.82
CA TYR A 110 -7.90 4.40 -12.42
C TYR A 110 -6.41 4.12 -12.27
N ASN A 111 -5.89 4.43 -11.08
CA ASN A 111 -4.57 3.97 -10.65
C ASN A 111 -4.63 2.51 -10.22
N TYR A 112 -3.54 1.80 -10.44
CA TYR A 112 -3.32 0.48 -9.88
C TYR A 112 -1.89 0.33 -9.41
N ILE A 113 -1.71 -0.62 -8.48
CA ILE A 113 -0.42 -1.08 -8.02
C ILE A 113 -0.36 -2.57 -8.31
N GLU A 114 0.73 -3.00 -8.90
CA GLU A 114 1.09 -4.42 -8.95
C GLU A 114 2.25 -4.68 -8.00
N TYR A 115 2.20 -5.81 -7.33
CA TYR A 115 3.19 -6.21 -6.34
C TYR A 115 3.32 -7.73 -6.33
N GLY A 116 4.52 -8.19 -5.98
CA GLY A 116 4.76 -9.62 -5.80
C GLY A 116 6.24 -9.97 -5.85
N GLY A 117 6.50 -11.27 -5.89
CA GLY A 117 7.84 -11.83 -5.98
C GLY A 117 7.93 -13.16 -5.23
N PRO A 118 8.91 -14.00 -5.58
CA PRO A 118 8.96 -15.39 -5.13
C PRO A 118 9.39 -15.53 -3.67
N GLY A 119 10.02 -14.52 -3.07
CA GLY A 119 10.69 -14.67 -1.79
C GLY A 119 11.80 -15.73 -1.85
N GLY A 120 11.88 -16.59 -0.83
CA GLY A 120 12.78 -17.73 -0.77
C GLY A 120 14.04 -17.50 0.05
N SER A 121 14.96 -18.47 0.03
CA SER A 121 16.11 -18.52 0.95
C SER A 121 17.16 -17.43 0.73
N SER A 122 17.18 -16.75 -0.41
CA SER A 122 18.01 -15.55 -0.64
C SER A 122 17.37 -14.27 -0.09
N CYS A 123 16.15 -14.38 0.42
CA CYS A 123 15.34 -13.30 0.95
C CYS A 123 15.10 -13.59 2.43
N ILE A 124 16.14 -13.36 3.23
CA ILE A 124 16.12 -13.58 4.68
C ILE A 124 15.80 -12.24 5.35
N SER A 125 14.95 -12.31 6.38
CA SER A 125 14.72 -11.18 7.29
C SER A 125 15.84 -11.14 8.32
N ASP A 126 16.70 -10.11 8.29
CA ASP A 126 17.85 -9.94 9.22
C ASP A 126 17.46 -9.50 10.64
N SER A 127 16.18 -9.59 11.00
CA SER A 127 15.74 -9.30 12.35
C SER A 127 14.50 -10.14 12.67
N GLY A 128 14.34 -10.56 13.92
CA GLY A 128 13.13 -11.25 14.41
C GLY A 128 11.83 -10.43 14.33
N GLN A 129 11.74 -9.49 13.39
CA GLN A 129 10.58 -8.70 13.00
C GLN A 129 10.00 -9.24 11.70
N LEU A 130 8.68 -9.09 11.57
CA LEU A 130 7.96 -9.26 10.32
C LEU A 130 8.54 -8.27 9.30
N VAL A 131 9.42 -8.75 8.42
CA VAL A 131 9.83 -7.98 7.25
C VAL A 131 8.80 -8.22 6.16
N GLY A 132 8.22 -7.15 5.66
CA GLY A 132 7.37 -7.17 4.48
C GLY A 132 7.74 -6.02 3.56
N ILE A 133 7.24 -6.02 2.33
CA ILE A 133 7.19 -4.76 1.60
C ILE A 133 6.10 -3.90 2.22
N LEU A 134 6.50 -2.95 3.06
CA LEU A 134 5.69 -1.79 3.36
C LEU A 134 5.60 -0.90 2.11
N VAL A 135 4.66 -1.19 1.21
CA VAL A 135 4.35 -0.23 0.15
C VAL A 135 3.77 0.99 0.86
N ASN A 136 4.51 2.09 0.83
CA ASN A 136 4.09 3.35 1.40
C ASN A 136 3.95 4.35 0.27
N LEU A 137 2.78 4.35 -0.36
CA LEU A 137 2.45 5.37 -1.33
C LEU A 137 2.13 6.68 -0.62
N LEU A 138 3.16 7.47 -0.34
CA LEU A 138 3.02 8.77 0.32
C LEU A 138 2.09 9.66 -0.50
N TYR A 139 0.94 10.00 0.07
CA TYR A 139 0.08 11.06 -0.42
C TYR A 139 0.28 12.30 0.43
N ASN A 140 0.92 13.33 -0.14
CA ASN A 140 1.17 14.57 0.57
C ASN A 140 0.00 15.53 0.31
N SER A 141 -0.94 15.66 1.25
CA SER A 141 -2.01 16.66 1.17
C SER A 141 -1.41 18.05 1.44
N THR A 142 -1.41 18.93 0.44
CA THR A 142 -1.12 20.36 0.61
C THR A 142 -2.41 21.14 0.70
#